data_AF-A0A961HQT1-F1
#
_entry.id   AF-A0A961HQT1-F1
#
_cell.length_a   1.000
_cell.length_b   1.000
_cell.length_c   1.000
_cell.angle_alpha   90.00
_cell.angle_beta   90.00
_cell.angle_gamma   90.00
#
_symmetry.space_group_name_H-M   'P 1'
#
loop_
_entity.id
_entity.type
_entity.pdbx_description
1 polymer ?
#
loop_
_entity_poly.entity_id
_entity_poly.type
_entity_poly.pdbx_seq_one_letter_code
_entity_poly.pdbx_strand_id
1 'polypeptide(L)'
;MPANEEKFLLKDHLFNKQKVQALAADIAAAYPKFPVQKFVKECVGGFKDRELKARISWMAELLRKHLPQNYRQATQILLESLPRPADPSLSDGDFGDFIYAPFNEFVAKYG
;
A
#
# COMPACT_ATOMS: atom_id res chain seq x y z
N MET A 1 -5.63 36.86 14.47
CA MET A 1 -4.91 36.05 13.47
C MET A 1 -5.77 34.82 13.21
N PRO A 2 -6.25 34.54 11.99
CA PRO A 2 -6.95 33.28 11.76
C PRO A 2 -5.93 32.13 11.90
N ALA A 3 -6.31 31.09 12.62
CA ALA A 3 -5.53 29.87 12.77
C ALA A 3 -5.28 29.26 11.39
N ASN A 4 -4.05 28.81 11.15
CA ASN A 4 -3.65 28.13 9.94
C ASN A 4 -4.41 26.80 9.87
N GLU A 5 -5.53 26.73 9.15
CA GLU A 5 -6.20 25.47 8.84
C GLU A 5 -5.24 24.64 7.98
N GLU A 6 -4.59 23.64 8.58
CA GLU A 6 -3.80 22.67 7.82
C GLU A 6 -4.70 22.02 6.78
N LYS A 7 -4.40 22.26 5.51
CA LYS A 7 -5.14 21.72 4.37
C LYS A 7 -5.11 20.19 4.45
N PHE A 8 -6.26 19.57 4.72
CA PHE A 8 -6.41 18.12 4.65
C PHE A 8 -6.20 17.64 3.21
N LEU A 9 -5.18 16.80 3.01
CA LEU A 9 -4.88 16.18 1.74
C LEU A 9 -5.17 14.69 1.82
N LEU A 10 -6.19 14.23 1.10
CA LEU A 10 -6.60 12.83 1.09
C LEU A 10 -5.45 11.88 0.75
N LYS A 11 -4.54 12.28 -0.16
CA LYS A 11 -3.35 11.50 -0.51
C LYS A 11 -2.42 11.24 0.67
N ASP A 12 -2.27 12.20 1.58
CA ASP A 12 -1.40 12.07 2.75
C ASP A 12 -2.11 11.30 3.87
N HIS A 13 -3.44 11.41 3.95
CA HIS A 13 -4.22 10.56 4.86
C HIS A 13 -4.24 9.08 4.44
N LEU A 14 -4.43 8.80 3.15
CA LEU A 14 -4.51 7.42 2.63
C LEU A 14 -3.14 6.78 2.43
N PHE A 15 -2.12 7.55 2.07
CA PHE A 15 -0.77 7.06 1.81
C PHE A 15 0.25 7.85 2.61
N ASN A 16 0.53 7.36 3.82
CA ASN A 16 1.56 7.88 4.72
C ASN A 16 2.47 6.76 5.24
N LYS A 17 3.52 7.16 5.96
CA LYS A 17 4.52 6.24 6.50
C LYS A 17 3.92 5.12 7.35
N GLN A 18 2.97 5.42 8.24
CA GLN A 18 2.37 4.43 9.13
C GLN A 18 1.62 3.35 8.35
N LYS A 19 0.78 3.76 7.39
CA LYS A 19 0.03 2.83 6.54
C LYS A 19 0.95 1.98 5.66
N VAL A 20 1.99 2.58 5.08
CA VAL A 20 2.99 1.83 4.29
C VAL A 20 3.76 0.84 5.16
N GLN A 21 4.06 1.18 6.42
CA GLN A 21 4.69 0.24 7.37
C GLN A 21 3.78 -0.94 7.69
N ALA A 22 2.49 -0.71 7.92
CA ALA A 22 1.51 -1.77 8.13
C ALA A 22 1.43 -2.70 6.89
N LEU A 23 1.21 -2.13 5.70
CA LEU A 23 1.19 -2.88 4.44
C LEU A 23 2.46 -3.74 4.25
N ALA A 24 3.64 -3.17 4.53
CA ALA A 24 4.89 -3.89 4.40
C ALA A 24 5.05 -5.02 5.43
N ALA A 25 4.52 -4.84 6.64
CA ALA A 25 4.50 -5.88 7.67
C ALA A 25 3.56 -7.02 7.28
N ASP A 26 2.39 -6.72 6.73
CA ASP A 26 1.44 -7.72 6.22
C ASP A 26 2.10 -8.56 5.10
N ILE A 27 2.81 -7.91 4.18
CA ILE A 27 3.58 -8.62 3.14
C ILE A 27 4.70 -9.48 3.74
N ALA A 28 5.40 -8.98 4.75
CA ALA A 28 6.47 -9.73 5.39
C ALA A 28 5.97 -10.95 6.18
N ALA A 29 4.73 -10.92 6.67
CA ALA A 29 4.09 -12.07 7.32
C ALA A 29 3.88 -13.23 6.34
N ALA A 30 3.49 -12.95 5.09
CA ALA A 30 3.38 -13.94 4.02
C ALA A 30 4.73 -14.27 3.36
N TYR A 31 5.64 -13.30 3.30
CA TYR A 31 6.95 -13.43 2.65
C TYR A 31 8.07 -12.83 3.53
N PRO A 32 8.67 -13.62 4.43
CA PRO A 32 9.68 -13.12 5.40
C PRO A 32 10.95 -12.50 4.79
N LYS A 33 11.21 -12.75 3.50
CA LYS A 33 12.34 -12.14 2.76
C LYS A 33 12.01 -10.73 2.24
N PHE A 34 10.79 -10.24 2.42
CA PHE A 34 10.39 -8.91 1.97
C PHE A 34 11.20 -7.82 2.69
N PRO A 35 11.83 -6.89 1.97
CA PRO A 35 12.73 -5.90 2.57
C PRO A 35 11.94 -4.70 3.12
N VAL A 36 11.18 -4.92 4.21
CA VAL A 36 10.24 -3.94 4.83
C VAL A 36 10.81 -2.53 4.93
N GLN A 37 11.97 -2.37 5.57
CA GLN A 37 12.56 -1.05 5.82
C GLN A 37 12.93 -0.33 4.51
N LYS A 38 13.45 -1.07 3.53
CA LYS A 38 13.83 -0.54 2.21
C LYS A 38 12.60 -0.12 1.42
N PHE A 39 11.58 -0.98 1.39
CA PHE A 39 10.31 -0.69 0.72
C PHE A 39 9.64 0.56 1.30
N VAL A 40 9.50 0.66 2.62
CA VAL A 40 8.90 1.83 3.30
C VAL A 40 9.65 3.11 2.96
N LYS A 41 11.00 3.08 3.00
CA LYS A 41 11.83 4.24 2.67
C LYS A 41 11.63 4.70 1.22
N GLU A 42 11.61 3.77 0.27
CA GLU A 42 11.41 4.09 -1.15
C GLU A 42 9.99 4.61 -1.43
N CYS A 43 8.96 4.02 -0.81
CA CYS A 43 7.57 4.49 -0.91
C CYS A 43 7.44 5.93 -0.41
N VAL A 44 7.79 6.18 0.86
CA VAL A 44 7.63 7.49 1.51
C VAL A 44 8.49 8.55 0.84
N GLY A 45 9.70 8.20 0.38
CA GLY A 45 10.56 9.11 -0.36
C GLY A 45 9.92 9.61 -1.66
N GLY A 46 9.14 8.78 -2.34
CA GLY A 46 8.45 9.13 -3.58
C GLY A 46 7.09 9.83 -3.41
N PHE A 47 6.57 10.00 -2.19
CA PHE A 47 5.22 10.56 -1.99
C PHE A 47 5.14 12.07 -2.16
N LYS A 48 6.22 12.80 -1.88
CA LYS A 48 6.24 14.27 -1.95
C LYS A 48 5.93 14.79 -3.36
N ASP A 49 6.44 14.10 -4.38
CA ASP A 49 6.33 14.52 -5.78
C ASP A 49 5.14 13.87 -6.51
N ARG A 50 4.23 13.21 -5.77
CA ARG A 50 3.17 12.39 -6.36
C ARG A 50 1.80 12.67 -5.78
N GLU A 51 0.84 12.80 -6.70
CA GLU A 51 -0.59 12.82 -6.40
C GLU A 51 -1.14 11.40 -6.13
N LEU A 52 -2.38 11.32 -5.65
CA LEU A 52 -3.01 10.09 -5.13
C LEU A 52 -2.80 8.86 -6.03
N LYS A 53 -3.25 8.92 -7.30
CA LYS A 53 -3.14 7.79 -8.23
C LYS A 53 -1.67 7.47 -8.57
N ALA A 54 -0.82 8.48 -8.67
CA ALA A 54 0.60 8.29 -8.94
C ALA A 54 1.32 7.59 -7.77
N ARG A 55 0.88 7.79 -6.52
CA ARG A 55 1.38 7.02 -5.36
C ARG A 55 1.02 5.55 -5.46
N ILE A 56 -0.20 5.23 -5.89
CA ILE A 56 -0.65 3.84 -6.10
C ILE A 56 0.23 3.15 -7.14
N SER A 57 0.40 3.78 -8.32
CA SER A 57 1.23 3.24 -9.39
C SER A 57 2.71 3.13 -9.00
N TRP A 58 3.23 4.09 -8.24
CA TRP A 58 4.58 4.04 -7.67
C TRP A 58 4.79 2.85 -6.73
N MET A 59 3.85 2.64 -5.80
CA MET A 59 3.93 1.50 -4.88
C MET A 59 3.84 0.17 -5.62
N ALA A 60 3.00 0.05 -6.67
CA ALA A 60 2.92 -1.15 -7.49
C ALA A 60 4.24 -1.46 -8.23
N GLU A 61 4.97 -0.44 -8.69
CA GLU A 61 6.32 -0.61 -9.25
C GLU A 61 7.32 -1.09 -8.20
N LEU A 62 7.26 -0.53 -6.99
CA LEU A 62 8.10 -0.99 -5.89
C LEU A 62 7.77 -2.42 -5.46
N LEU A 63 6.49 -2.82 -5.47
CA LEU A 63 6.10 -4.22 -5.25
C LEU A 63 6.73 -5.12 -6.31
N ARG A 64 6.68 -4.74 -7.60
CA ARG A 64 7.34 -5.49 -8.69
C ARG A 64 8.84 -5.63 -8.52
N LYS A 65 9.48 -4.60 -7.98
CA LYS A 65 10.92 -4.59 -7.70
C LYS A 65 11.30 -5.52 -6.54
N HIS A 66 10.48 -5.59 -5.50
CA HIS A 66 10.83 -6.28 -4.24
C HIS A 66 10.19 -7.67 -4.07
N LEU A 67 9.18 -8.01 -4.87
CA LEU A 67 8.59 -9.35 -4.94
C LEU A 67 9.30 -10.24 -5.96
N PRO A 68 9.08 -11.56 -5.93
CA PRO A 68 9.61 -12.48 -6.93
C PRO A 68 9.27 -12.07 -8.37
N GLN A 69 10.19 -12.34 -9.29
CA GLN A 69 9.99 -12.00 -10.71
C GLN A 69 8.87 -12.81 -11.36
N ASN A 70 8.60 -14.02 -10.87
CA ASN A 70 7.46 -14.83 -11.31
C ASN A 70 6.14 -14.18 -10.85
N TYR A 71 5.29 -13.81 -11.81
CA TYR A 71 4.03 -13.12 -11.54
C TYR A 71 3.09 -13.92 -10.62
N ARG A 72 2.88 -15.21 -10.88
CA ARG A 72 1.99 -16.05 -10.06
C ARG A 72 2.49 -16.17 -8.62
N GLN A 73 3.80 -16.27 -8.44
CA GLN A 73 4.38 -16.28 -7.10
C GLN A 73 4.19 -14.94 -6.39
N ALA A 74 4.39 -13.82 -7.09
CA ALA A 74 4.18 -12.49 -6.52
C ALA A 74 2.71 -12.26 -6.14
N THR A 75 1.75 -12.61 -6.99
CA THR A 75 0.32 -12.45 -6.69
C THR A 75 -0.15 -13.38 -5.58
N GLN A 76 0.38 -14.60 -5.49
CA GLN A 76 0.10 -15.50 -4.36
C GLN A 76 0.52 -14.87 -3.03
N ILE A 77 1.73 -14.31 -2.97
CA ILE A 77 2.20 -13.57 -1.79
C ILE A 77 1.26 -12.41 -1.47
N LEU A 78 0.90 -11.59 -2.46
CA LEU A 78 -0.01 -10.46 -2.26
C LEU A 78 -1.39 -10.89 -1.71
N LEU A 79 -1.94 -11.99 -2.21
CA LEU A 79 -3.20 -12.55 -1.72
C LEU A 79 -3.09 -13.05 -0.28
N GLU A 80 -2.00 -13.76 0.06
CA GLU A 80 -1.72 -14.24 1.43
C GLU A 80 -1.44 -13.10 2.41
N SER A 81 -1.03 -11.93 1.90
CA SER A 81 -0.76 -10.73 2.70
C SER A 81 -2.03 -9.94 3.02
N LEU A 82 -3.17 -10.25 2.41
CA LEU A 82 -4.40 -9.52 2.68
C LEU A 82 -4.88 -9.78 4.12
N PRO A 83 -5.46 -8.77 4.78
CA PRO A 83 -6.06 -8.96 6.09
C PRO A 83 -7.24 -9.94 5.96
N ARG A 84 -7.73 -10.42 7.11
CA ARG A 84 -8.95 -11.23 7.13
C ARG A 84 -10.08 -10.50 6.41
N PRO A 85 -10.97 -11.23 5.71
CA PRO A 85 -12.12 -10.64 5.05
C PRO A 85 -12.88 -9.71 6.01
N ALA A 86 -13.39 -8.59 5.48
CA ALA A 86 -14.22 -7.68 6.25
C ALA A 86 -15.42 -8.45 6.83
N ASP A 87 -15.75 -8.18 8.09
CA ASP A 87 -16.90 -8.80 8.74
C ASP A 87 -18.18 -8.23 8.12
N PRO A 88 -19.06 -9.08 7.54
CA PRO A 88 -20.24 -8.64 6.82
C PRO A 88 -21.31 -8.00 7.73
N SER A 89 -21.14 -8.05 9.06
CA SER A 89 -21.99 -7.34 10.01
C SER A 89 -21.58 -5.88 10.24
N LEU A 90 -20.44 -5.44 9.70
CA LEU A 90 -19.94 -4.06 9.82
C LEU A 90 -20.70 -3.10 8.90
N SER A 91 -20.72 -1.81 9.27
CA SER A 91 -21.45 -0.74 8.58
C SER A 91 -20.52 0.27 7.88
N ASP A 92 -21.09 1.30 7.26
CA ASP A 92 -20.33 2.34 6.56
C ASP A 92 -19.26 2.99 7.45
N GLY A 93 -18.01 2.96 6.98
CA GLY A 93 -16.82 3.43 7.72
C GLY A 93 -15.82 2.32 8.06
N ASP A 94 -16.24 1.06 7.95
CA ASP A 94 -15.45 -0.10 8.40
C ASP A 94 -14.88 -0.96 7.25
N PHE A 95 -14.89 -0.47 6.01
CA PHE A 95 -14.48 -1.21 4.78
C PHE A 95 -12.97 -1.47 4.63
N GLY A 96 -12.22 -1.42 5.73
CA GLY A 96 -10.77 -1.62 5.74
C GLY A 96 -10.00 -0.41 5.23
N ASP A 97 -8.71 -0.61 4.96
CA ASP A 97 -7.78 0.47 4.61
C ASP A 97 -7.54 0.53 3.10
N PHE A 98 -7.66 1.71 2.50
CA PHE A 98 -7.39 1.95 1.07
C PHE A 98 -5.91 1.69 0.69
N ILE A 99 -5.03 1.49 1.67
CA ILE A 99 -3.61 1.21 1.47
C ILE A 99 -3.31 -0.01 0.59
N TYR A 100 -4.27 -0.94 0.42
CA TYR A 100 -4.12 -2.12 -0.44
C TYR A 100 -4.35 -1.85 -1.94
N ALA A 101 -4.75 -0.63 -2.33
CA ALA A 101 -4.92 -0.25 -3.74
C ALA A 101 -3.72 -0.60 -4.66
N PRO A 102 -2.44 -0.51 -4.22
CA PRO A 102 -1.29 -0.93 -5.03
C PRO A 102 -1.30 -2.40 -5.45
N PHE A 103 -2.01 -3.28 -4.74
CA PHE A 103 -2.09 -4.71 -5.11
C PHE A 103 -2.96 -4.87 -6.36
N ASN A 104 -4.10 -4.18 -6.41
CA ASN A 104 -4.98 -4.16 -7.58
C ASN A 104 -4.26 -3.56 -8.79
N GLU A 105 -3.53 -2.45 -8.57
CA GLU A 105 -2.72 -1.82 -9.62
C GLU A 105 -1.61 -2.74 -10.13
N PHE A 106 -0.95 -3.50 -9.24
CA PHE A 106 0.05 -4.49 -9.61
C PHE A 106 -0.55 -5.56 -10.53
N VAL A 107 -1.71 -6.10 -10.19
CA VAL A 107 -2.43 -7.09 -11.02
C VAL A 107 -2.81 -6.47 -12.37
N ALA A 108 -3.38 -5.27 -12.37
CA ALA A 108 -3.80 -4.59 -13.60
C ALA A 108 -2.63 -4.25 -14.54
N LYS A 109 -1.43 -3.98 -13.99
CA LYS A 109 -0.26 -3.58 -14.78
C LYS A 109 0.58 -4.75 -15.30
N TYR A 110 0.60 -5.89 -14.59
CA TYR A 110 1.52 -7.00 -14.89
C TYR A 110 0.84 -8.35 -15.15
N GLY A 111 -0.50 -8.42 -15.05
CA GLY A 111 -1.30 -9.63 -15.25
C GLY A 111 -1.80 -9.85 -16.67
#